data_AF-A0A562BXF1-F1
#
_entry.id   AF-A0A562BXF1-F1
#
_cell.length_a   1.000
_cell.length_b   1.000
_cell.length_c   1.000
_cell.angle_alpha   90.00
_cell.angle_beta   90.00
_cell.angle_gamma   90.00
#
_symmetry.space_group_name_H-M   'P 1'
#
loop_
_entity.id
_entity.type
_entity.pdbx_description
1 polymer ?
#
loop_
_entity_poly.entity_id
_entity_poly.type
_entity_poly.pdbx_seq_one_letter_code
_entity_poly.pdbx_strand_id
1 'polypeptide(L)'
;MLIRPTTAFAHPVLSPHTDDYGDRTFDILLEIEESPEAGEVVLSGHYVLDDGDVTELIRSRQATVGIVVESLETYFQTFVPLSGTLFTLEFKRGELRGRVGIQAVVAATEDGVALRSPHIASDYPAHTKSLQPGQIVAASSIHWFEAGLDKLLPMESIFRLIANEEMGDGMFQVGLDTEAIQIEVNRKLYDTIYGIRGSSMRDILLPSLFLPAVMNALDAMRTSGSEGLRWHRVIEARCSNEGITIDANTDLAWAAQRLLEGPLGLLGTLFKEEDR
;
A
#
# COMPACT_ATOMS: atom_id res chain seq x y z
N MET A 1 6.50 -6.34 18.32
CA MET A 1 5.38 -5.45 18.70
C MET A 1 5.87 -4.05 18.51
N LEU A 2 5.06 -3.18 17.92
CA LEU A 2 5.42 -1.77 17.75
C LEU A 2 5.57 -1.08 19.12
N ILE A 3 6.65 -0.32 19.28
CA ILE A 3 6.90 0.55 20.44
C ILE A 3 6.18 1.87 20.19
N ARG A 4 5.14 2.13 20.97
CA ARG A 4 4.29 3.32 20.79
C ARG A 4 4.91 4.53 21.47
N PRO A 5 4.57 5.77 21.05
CA PRO A 5 5.05 6.99 21.71
C PRO A 5 4.67 7.06 23.20
N THR A 6 3.61 6.37 23.62
CA THR A 6 3.15 6.30 25.01
C THR A 6 3.82 5.18 25.81
N THR A 7 4.69 4.37 25.20
CA THR A 7 5.39 3.30 25.90
C THR A 7 6.46 3.89 26.81
N ALA A 8 6.34 3.65 28.11
CA ALA A 8 7.34 4.06 29.09
C ALA A 8 8.37 2.95 29.29
N PHE A 9 9.64 3.35 29.41
CA PHE A 9 10.76 2.47 29.72
C PHE A 9 11.39 2.86 31.06
N ALA A 10 11.93 1.89 31.77
CA ALA A 10 12.64 2.14 33.04
C ALA A 10 14.10 2.59 32.82
N HIS A 11 14.52 2.70 31.57
CA HIS A 11 15.87 2.99 31.10
C HIS A 11 15.78 3.92 29.88
N PRO A 12 16.85 4.66 29.53
CA PRO A 12 16.80 5.61 28.43
C PRO A 12 16.73 4.87 27.09
N VAL A 13 15.84 5.32 26.21
CA VAL A 13 15.67 4.76 24.85
C VAL A 13 15.89 5.85 23.82
N LEU A 14 16.79 5.62 22.87
CA LEU A 14 16.98 6.54 21.74
C LEU A 14 15.76 6.46 20.82
N SER A 15 14.94 7.51 20.80
CA SER A 15 13.67 7.54 20.08
C SER A 15 13.29 8.97 19.71
N PRO A 16 12.60 9.19 18.57
CA PRO A 16 12.04 10.51 18.24
C PRO A 16 10.90 10.94 19.17
N HIS A 17 10.47 10.08 20.09
CA HIS A 17 9.35 10.33 21.01
C HIS A 17 9.79 10.67 22.44
N THR A 18 11.08 10.53 22.75
CA THR A 18 11.65 10.82 24.07
C THR A 18 12.83 11.79 23.92
N ASP A 19 13.13 12.54 24.98
CA ASP A 19 14.30 13.43 25.02
C ASP A 19 15.50 12.72 25.72
N ASP A 20 15.46 11.39 25.77
CA ASP A 20 16.39 10.57 26.56
C ASP A 20 17.84 10.68 26.06
N TYR A 21 18.03 11.01 24.78
CA TYR A 21 19.32 11.14 24.10
C TYR A 21 19.50 12.54 23.48
N GLY A 22 18.74 13.55 23.92
CA GLY A 22 18.80 14.91 23.39
C GLY A 22 18.49 15.00 21.90
N ASP A 23 19.43 15.53 21.10
CA ASP A 23 19.26 15.79 19.67
C ASP A 23 19.58 14.59 18.76
N ARG A 24 19.97 13.45 19.33
CA ARG A 24 20.30 12.23 18.58
C ARG A 24 19.06 11.61 17.95
N THR A 25 19.21 11.06 16.74
CA THR A 25 18.07 10.53 15.97
C THR A 25 18.24 9.08 15.60
N PHE A 26 17.14 8.33 15.61
CA PHE A 26 17.03 7.02 15.00
C PHE A 26 15.71 6.93 14.23
N ASP A 27 15.78 6.74 12.91
CA ASP A 27 14.58 6.56 12.09
C ASP A 27 14.85 5.65 10.87
N ILE A 28 13.81 5.35 10.11
CA ILE A 28 13.87 4.61 8.85
C ILE A 28 13.35 5.43 7.67
N LEU A 29 13.95 5.18 6.51
CA LEU A 29 13.48 5.65 5.22
C LEU A 29 13.07 4.42 4.41
N LEU A 30 11.83 4.44 3.92
CA LEU A 30 11.16 3.30 3.31
C LEU A 30 10.72 3.61 1.89
N GLU A 31 10.86 2.60 1.04
CA GLU A 31 10.23 2.49 -0.26
C GLU A 31 9.35 1.23 -0.25
N ILE A 32 8.13 1.36 -0.76
CA ILE A 32 7.12 0.30 -0.72
C ILE A 32 6.72 -0.02 -2.15
N GLU A 33 6.94 -1.26 -2.54
CA GLU A 33 6.53 -1.78 -3.84
C GLU A 33 5.49 -2.89 -3.63
N GLU A 34 4.30 -2.71 -4.21
CA GLU A 34 3.27 -3.73 -4.22
C GLU A 34 3.19 -4.35 -5.62
N SER A 35 3.25 -5.67 -5.71
CA SER A 35 3.01 -6.40 -6.98
C SER A 35 1.52 -6.65 -7.16
N PRO A 36 0.83 -5.97 -8.10
CA PRO A 36 -0.62 -6.07 -8.23
C PRO A 36 -1.08 -7.46 -8.69
N GLU A 37 -0.24 -8.17 -9.43
CA GLU A 37 -0.56 -9.49 -9.99
C GLU A 37 -0.32 -10.63 -8.97
N ALA A 38 0.75 -10.53 -8.17
CA ALA A 38 1.10 -11.54 -7.17
C ALA A 38 0.45 -11.28 -5.80
N GLY A 39 0.06 -10.03 -5.51
CA GLY A 39 -0.41 -9.59 -4.20
C GLY A 39 0.69 -9.62 -3.14
N GLU A 40 1.95 -9.60 -3.56
CA GLU A 40 3.15 -9.57 -2.73
C GLU A 40 3.54 -8.12 -2.43
N VAL A 41 4.08 -7.89 -1.24
CA VAL A 41 4.56 -6.57 -0.81
C VAL A 41 6.06 -6.68 -0.57
N VAL A 42 6.82 -5.79 -1.21
CA VAL A 42 8.26 -5.64 -1.01
C VAL A 42 8.51 -4.32 -0.31
N LEU A 43 9.12 -4.39 0.88
CA LEU A 43 9.57 -3.23 1.63
C LEU A 43 11.08 -3.12 1.48
N SER A 44 11.55 -2.06 0.85
CA SER A 44 12.97 -1.72 0.77
C SER A 44 13.25 -0.44 1.56
N GLY A 45 14.48 -0.27 2.00
CA GLY A 45 14.83 0.93 2.74
C GLY A 45 16.16 0.89 3.43
N HIS A 46 16.38 1.89 4.27
CA HIS A 46 17.52 1.95 5.18
C HIS A 46 17.16 2.65 6.48
N TYR A 47 17.89 2.33 7.54
CA TYR A 47 17.79 3.08 8.79
C TYR A 47 18.89 4.15 8.89
N VAL A 48 18.57 5.23 9.59
CA VAL A 48 19.49 6.30 9.97
C VAL A 48 19.63 6.26 11.48
N LEU A 49 20.86 6.15 11.97
CA LEU A 49 21.20 6.11 13.39
C LEU A 49 22.31 7.12 13.66
N ASP A 50 22.00 8.16 14.42
CA ASP A 50 22.94 9.21 14.83
C ASP A 50 23.29 9.06 16.31
N ASP A 51 23.90 7.93 16.69
CA ASP A 51 24.56 7.78 18.00
C ASP A 51 25.71 6.76 17.89
N GLY A 52 26.92 7.20 18.22
CA GLY A 52 28.14 6.40 18.06
C GLY A 52 28.21 5.20 19.01
N ASP A 53 27.73 5.35 20.24
CA ASP A 53 27.72 4.28 21.23
C ASP A 53 26.67 3.22 20.88
N VAL A 54 25.47 3.61 20.46
CA VAL A 54 24.44 2.68 19.98
C VAL A 54 24.91 1.94 18.72
N THR A 55 25.58 2.65 17.80
CA THR A 55 26.18 2.04 16.60
C THR A 55 27.24 0.99 16.97
N GLU A 56 28.07 1.27 17.97
CA GLU A 56 29.08 0.34 18.47
C GLU A 56 28.46 -0.89 19.14
N LEU A 57 27.35 -0.74 19.89
CA LEU A 57 26.60 -1.88 20.45
C LEU A 57 26.12 -2.85 19.36
N ILE A 58 25.64 -2.32 18.23
CA ILE A 58 25.23 -3.12 17.08
C ILE A 58 26.45 -3.80 16.42
N ARG A 59 27.52 -3.03 16.16
CA ARG A 59 28.74 -3.52 15.51
C ARG A 59 29.42 -4.63 16.31
N SER A 60 29.41 -4.50 17.64
CA SER A 60 29.96 -5.45 18.59
C SER A 60 29.02 -6.64 18.89
N ARG A 61 27.82 -6.67 18.30
CA ARG A 61 26.77 -7.69 18.50
C ARG A 61 26.18 -7.77 19.91
N GLN A 62 26.42 -6.76 20.74
CA GLN A 62 25.76 -6.58 22.04
C GLN A 62 24.32 -6.07 21.89
N ALA A 63 23.97 -5.55 20.71
CA ALA A 63 22.61 -5.26 20.31
C ALA A 63 22.36 -5.70 18.86
N THR A 64 21.10 -5.90 18.51
CA THR A 64 20.66 -6.20 17.15
C THR A 64 19.64 -5.17 16.69
N VAL A 65 19.75 -4.73 15.45
CA VAL A 65 18.75 -3.90 14.78
C VAL A 65 17.83 -4.81 13.96
N GLY A 66 16.53 -4.53 13.99
CA GLY A 66 15.57 -5.25 13.18
C GLY A 66 14.34 -4.41 12.87
N ILE A 67 13.60 -4.85 11.87
CA ILE A 67 12.33 -4.24 11.47
C ILE A 67 11.19 -5.03 12.10
N VAL A 68 10.35 -4.34 12.88
CA VAL A 68 9.07 -4.82 13.34
C VAL A 68 8.02 -4.46 12.31
N VAL A 69 7.23 -5.43 11.86
CA VAL A 69 6.06 -5.21 11.01
C VAL A 69 4.83 -5.77 11.71
N GLU A 70 3.76 -4.98 11.77
CA GLU A 70 2.49 -5.34 12.40
C GLU A 70 1.33 -4.94 11.47
N SER A 71 0.48 -5.91 11.13
CA SER A 71 -0.73 -5.75 10.33
C SER A 71 -1.93 -6.13 11.19
N LEU A 72 -2.77 -5.15 11.51
CA LEU A 72 -3.88 -5.34 12.45
C LEU A 72 -4.98 -6.23 11.86
N GLU A 73 -5.21 -6.17 10.55
CA GLU A 73 -6.30 -6.91 9.91
C GLU A 73 -5.99 -8.39 9.71
N THR A 74 -4.72 -8.72 9.43
CA THR A 74 -4.28 -10.12 9.25
C THR A 74 -3.75 -10.74 10.52
N TYR A 75 -3.67 -9.97 11.62
CA TYR A 75 -2.97 -10.34 12.86
C TYR A 75 -1.51 -10.77 12.64
N PHE A 76 -0.93 -10.36 11.51
CA PHE A 76 0.46 -10.69 11.17
C PHE A 76 1.39 -9.76 11.94
N GLN A 77 2.35 -10.36 12.65
CA GLN A 77 3.39 -9.61 13.35
C GLN A 77 4.72 -10.35 13.23
N THR A 78 5.77 -9.64 12.82
CA THR A 78 7.11 -10.21 12.73
C THR A 78 8.18 -9.23 13.19
N PHE A 79 9.35 -9.77 13.53
CA PHE A 79 10.59 -9.03 13.76
C PHE A 79 11.65 -9.65 12.86
N VAL A 80 12.20 -8.86 11.95
CA VAL A 80 13.24 -9.30 11.01
C VAL A 80 14.56 -8.62 11.38
N PRO A 81 15.55 -9.37 11.92
CA PRO A 81 16.89 -8.83 12.18
C PRO A 81 17.56 -8.40 10.87
N LEU A 82 18.25 -7.25 10.89
CA LEU A 82 19.01 -6.77 9.75
C LEU A 82 20.49 -7.12 9.88
N SER A 83 21.13 -7.40 8.75
CA SER A 83 22.58 -7.64 8.68
C SER A 83 23.39 -6.42 8.24
N GLY A 84 22.70 -5.31 7.93
CA GLY A 84 23.31 -4.07 7.46
C GLY A 84 22.28 -2.93 7.46
N THR A 85 22.72 -1.76 6.99
CA THR A 85 21.90 -0.53 6.99
C THR A 85 20.77 -0.58 5.97
N LEU A 86 21.03 -1.15 4.80
CA LEU A 86 20.04 -1.37 3.74
C LEU A 86 19.30 -2.69 4.00
N PHE A 87 18.01 -2.73 3.69
CA PHE A 87 17.21 -3.93 3.81
C PHE A 87 16.15 -4.04 2.70
N THR A 88 15.75 -5.28 2.45
CA THR A 88 14.62 -5.65 1.60
C THR A 88 13.88 -6.78 2.30
N LEU A 89 12.57 -6.61 2.50
CA LEU A 89 11.69 -7.57 3.16
C LEU A 89 10.55 -7.91 2.20
N GLU A 90 10.35 -9.20 1.95
CA GLU A 90 9.30 -9.70 1.07
C GLU A 90 8.20 -10.34 1.91
N PHE A 91 6.96 -9.92 1.65
CA PHE A 91 5.77 -10.46 2.29
C PHE A 91 4.90 -11.12 1.23
N LYS A 92 4.51 -12.35 1.53
CA LYS A 92 3.65 -13.15 0.66
C LYS A 92 2.24 -12.58 0.65
N ARG A 93 1.51 -12.95 -0.40
CA ARG A 93 0.10 -12.62 -0.53
C ARG A 93 -0.71 -12.97 0.72
N GLY A 94 -1.37 -11.96 1.27
CA GLY A 94 -2.26 -12.09 2.41
C GLY A 94 -1.59 -12.00 3.77
N GLU A 95 -0.25 -11.88 3.85
CA GLU A 95 0.43 -11.59 5.13
C GLU A 95 0.16 -10.17 5.60
N LEU A 96 0.18 -9.20 4.68
CA LEU A 96 -0.09 -7.80 4.93
C LEU A 96 -1.41 -7.37 4.28
N ARG A 97 -2.31 -6.76 5.05
CA ARG A 97 -3.57 -6.19 4.55
C ARG A 97 -4.05 -5.03 5.42
N GLY A 98 -4.62 -4.02 4.77
CA GLY A 98 -5.09 -2.79 5.39
C GLY A 98 -3.96 -2.03 6.06
N ARG A 99 -4.23 -1.47 7.23
CA ARG A 99 -3.25 -0.62 7.92
C ARG A 99 -2.09 -1.43 8.51
N VAL A 100 -0.89 -1.21 7.97
CA VAL A 100 0.35 -1.85 8.39
C VAL A 100 1.29 -0.83 9.01
N GLY A 101 1.85 -1.17 10.17
CA GLY A 101 2.86 -0.38 10.86
C GLY A 101 4.24 -1.02 10.74
N ILE A 102 5.23 -0.21 10.42
CA ILE A 102 6.64 -0.59 10.29
C ILE A 102 7.46 0.27 11.26
N GLN A 103 8.40 -0.35 11.96
CA GLN A 103 9.31 0.35 12.87
C GLN A 103 10.65 -0.36 12.93
N ALA A 104 11.77 0.38 12.89
CA ALA A 104 13.06 -0.18 13.28
C ALA A 104 13.24 -0.13 14.80
N VAL A 105 13.79 -1.20 15.34
CA VAL A 105 14.06 -1.36 16.76
C VAL A 105 15.47 -1.90 16.92
N VAL A 106 16.21 -1.32 17.86
CA VAL A 106 17.47 -1.87 18.36
C VAL A 106 17.20 -2.50 19.72
N ALA A 107 17.54 -3.76 19.89
CA ALA A 107 17.35 -4.49 21.14
C ALA A 107 18.67 -5.13 21.62
N ALA A 108 18.89 -5.12 22.94
CA ALA A 108 20.02 -5.80 23.56
C ALA A 108 19.94 -7.32 23.31
N THR A 109 21.08 -7.93 23.02
CA THR A 109 21.19 -9.38 22.72
C THR A 109 21.79 -10.17 23.88
N GLU A 110 22.47 -9.49 24.80
CA GLU A 110 23.24 -10.08 25.89
C GLU A 110 22.83 -9.45 27.23
N ASP A 111 23.26 -10.08 28.33
CA ASP A 111 23.08 -9.55 29.68
C ASP A 111 24.17 -8.52 30.01
N GLY A 112 23.80 -7.44 30.68
CA GLY A 112 24.72 -6.40 31.12
C GLY A 112 25.15 -5.42 30.03
N VAL A 113 24.36 -5.28 28.96
CA VAL A 113 24.65 -4.32 27.88
C VAL A 113 24.57 -2.90 28.45
N ALA A 114 25.72 -2.22 28.48
CA ALA A 114 25.83 -0.90 29.11
C ALA A 114 25.56 0.23 28.11
N LEU A 115 24.59 1.10 28.44
CA LEU A 115 24.32 2.33 27.72
C LEU A 115 25.30 3.42 28.15
N ARG A 116 26.20 3.82 27.24
CA ARG A 116 27.34 4.70 27.52
C ARG A 116 27.31 6.03 26.79
N SER A 117 26.30 6.26 25.95
CA SER A 117 26.21 7.49 25.16
C SER A 117 26.28 8.72 26.08
N PRO A 118 27.16 9.70 25.77
CA PRO A 118 27.26 10.94 26.53
C PRO A 118 26.02 11.82 26.36
N HIS A 119 25.16 11.52 25.38
CA HIS A 119 23.92 12.25 25.11
C HIS A 119 22.76 11.79 25.97
N ILE A 120 22.91 10.69 26.73
CA ILE A 120 21.87 10.22 27.65
C ILE A 120 21.59 11.30 28.70
N ALA A 121 20.32 11.64 28.88
CA ALA A 121 19.87 12.62 29.86
C ALA A 121 20.41 12.30 31.27
N SER A 122 20.82 13.36 31.99
CA SER A 122 21.58 13.23 33.24
C SER A 122 20.76 12.73 34.43
N ASP A 123 19.43 12.77 34.32
CA ASP A 123 18.48 12.31 35.33
C ASP A 123 18.38 10.78 35.41
N TYR A 124 18.80 10.05 34.38
CA TYR A 124 18.87 8.60 34.40
C TYR A 124 19.98 8.08 35.35
N PRO A 125 19.62 7.36 36.42
CA PRO A 125 20.60 6.77 37.34
C PRO A 125 21.50 5.73 36.67
N ALA A 126 22.70 5.51 37.18
CA ALA A 126 23.64 4.54 36.60
C ALA A 126 23.09 3.10 36.51
N HIS A 127 22.26 2.67 37.47
CA HIS A 127 21.71 1.31 37.49
C HIS A 127 20.65 1.07 36.42
N THR A 128 20.05 2.10 35.82
CA THR A 128 19.08 1.96 34.73
C THR A 128 19.75 1.84 33.36
N LYS A 129 21.07 2.04 33.29
CA LYS A 129 21.85 2.02 32.03
C LYS A 129 22.45 0.63 31.73
N SER A 130 21.98 -0.42 32.39
CA SER A 130 22.41 -1.80 32.16
C SER A 130 21.22 -2.64 31.69
N LEU A 131 21.27 -3.11 30.46
CA LEU A 131 20.16 -3.81 29.81
C LEU A 131 20.31 -5.33 29.84
N GLN A 132 19.16 -5.98 29.86
CA GLN A 132 18.94 -7.42 29.72
C GLN A 132 18.60 -7.76 28.26
N PRO A 133 18.77 -9.03 27.83
CA PRO A 133 18.38 -9.45 26.49
C PRO A 133 16.91 -9.11 26.17
N GLY A 134 16.66 -8.56 24.99
CA GLY A 134 15.35 -8.15 24.52
C GLY A 134 14.90 -6.75 24.96
N GLN A 135 15.62 -6.08 25.87
CA GLN A 135 15.31 -4.69 26.22
C GLN A 135 15.70 -3.74 25.07
N ILE A 136 14.85 -2.73 24.87
CA ILE A 136 14.97 -1.79 23.74
C ILE A 136 16.08 -0.78 24.01
N VAL A 137 17.02 -0.64 23.08
CA VAL A 137 18.06 0.39 23.10
C VAL A 137 17.59 1.64 22.33
N ALA A 138 16.95 1.42 21.18
CA ALA A 138 16.46 2.48 20.31
C ALA A 138 15.19 2.04 19.57
N ALA A 139 14.30 2.98 19.25
CA ALA A 139 13.11 2.73 18.45
C ALA A 139 12.85 3.91 17.50
N SER A 140 12.57 3.64 16.23
CA SER A 140 12.22 4.66 15.25
C SER A 140 10.80 5.18 15.42
N SER A 141 10.42 6.18 14.61
CA SER A 141 9.02 6.47 14.33
C SER A 141 8.31 5.23 13.79
N ILE A 142 7.01 5.11 14.06
CA ILE A 142 6.17 4.11 13.39
C ILE A 142 5.72 4.68 12.05
N HIS A 143 6.11 4.05 10.96
CA HIS A 143 5.67 4.37 9.61
C HIS A 143 4.44 3.54 9.28
N TRP A 144 3.35 4.22 8.91
CA TRP A 144 2.09 3.57 8.57
C TRP A 144 1.87 3.64 7.07
N PHE A 145 1.43 2.53 6.48
CA PHE A 145 0.91 2.49 5.12
C PHE A 145 -0.31 1.57 5.05
N GLU A 146 -1.06 1.69 3.97
CA GLU A 146 -2.18 0.81 3.66
C GLU A 146 -1.68 -0.25 2.68
N ALA A 147 -1.50 -1.49 3.14
CA ALA A 147 -1.16 -2.62 2.29
C ALA A 147 -2.43 -3.22 1.70
N GLY A 148 -2.50 -3.37 0.39
CA GLY A 148 -3.66 -3.97 -0.25
C GLY A 148 -4.30 -3.04 -1.26
N LEU A 149 -4.59 -3.65 -2.39
CA LEU A 149 -4.71 -3.02 -3.69
C LEU A 149 -5.95 -2.11 -3.90
N ASP A 150 -6.92 -2.04 -2.98
CA ASP A 150 -8.20 -1.41 -3.31
C ASP A 150 -8.12 0.14 -3.53
N LYS A 151 -7.05 0.81 -3.08
CA LYS A 151 -6.87 2.28 -3.26
C LYS A 151 -5.94 2.71 -4.40
N LEU A 152 -5.11 1.81 -4.95
CA LEU A 152 -4.10 2.12 -5.99
C LEU A 152 -4.28 1.34 -7.28
N LEU A 153 -5.29 0.47 -7.36
CA LEU A 153 -5.55 -0.31 -8.56
C LEU A 153 -5.89 0.59 -9.75
N PRO A 154 -5.27 0.36 -10.93
CA PRO A 154 -5.77 0.89 -12.19
C PRO A 154 -7.22 0.48 -12.35
N MET A 155 -8.06 1.42 -12.79
CA MET A 155 -9.50 1.19 -12.95
C MET A 155 -9.77 0.04 -13.93
N GLU A 156 -8.87 -0.20 -14.87
CA GLU A 156 -8.85 -1.30 -15.83
C GLU A 156 -8.85 -2.68 -15.15
N SER A 157 -8.30 -2.79 -13.94
CA SER A 157 -8.10 -4.05 -13.21
C SER A 157 -9.36 -4.69 -12.64
N ILE A 158 -10.48 -3.94 -12.65
CA ILE A 158 -11.80 -4.44 -12.23
C ILE A 158 -12.67 -4.85 -13.41
N PHE A 159 -12.21 -4.70 -14.66
CA PHE A 159 -12.95 -5.16 -15.84
C PHE A 159 -12.48 -6.54 -16.31
N ARG A 160 -13.42 -7.37 -16.76
CA ARG A 160 -13.14 -8.56 -17.55
C ARG A 160 -13.98 -8.57 -18.82
N LEU A 161 -13.33 -8.71 -19.96
CA LEU A 161 -14.01 -9.01 -21.22
C LEU A 161 -14.32 -10.51 -21.28
N ILE A 162 -15.56 -10.87 -21.58
CA ILE A 162 -16.02 -12.26 -21.64
C ILE A 162 -16.71 -12.49 -22.99
N ALA A 163 -16.41 -13.63 -23.63
CA ALA A 163 -17.12 -14.05 -24.82
C ALA A 163 -18.43 -14.75 -24.42
N ASN A 164 -19.54 -14.27 -24.97
CA ASN A 164 -20.87 -14.85 -24.80
C ASN A 164 -21.46 -15.13 -26.19
N GLU A 165 -21.72 -16.41 -26.51
CA GLU A 165 -22.20 -16.84 -27.84
C GLU A 165 -23.66 -16.46 -28.11
N GLU A 166 -24.43 -16.16 -27.06
CA GLU A 166 -25.82 -15.76 -27.16
C GLU A 166 -25.98 -14.26 -27.46
N MET A 167 -24.88 -13.50 -27.38
CA MET A 167 -24.87 -12.07 -27.65
C MET A 167 -24.94 -11.77 -29.15
N GLY A 168 -25.84 -10.84 -29.50
CA GLY A 168 -25.95 -10.33 -30.88
C GLY A 168 -24.70 -9.57 -31.33
N ASP A 169 -24.43 -9.61 -32.64
CA ASP A 169 -23.32 -8.87 -33.26
C ASP A 169 -23.40 -7.36 -32.93
N GLY A 170 -22.29 -6.80 -32.44
CA GLY A 170 -22.17 -5.38 -32.11
C GLY A 170 -22.81 -4.96 -30.79
N MET A 171 -23.36 -5.90 -30.01
CA MET A 171 -23.95 -5.65 -28.70
C MET A 171 -23.02 -6.10 -27.58
N PHE A 172 -23.15 -5.48 -26.41
CA PHE A 172 -22.50 -5.92 -25.18
C PHE A 172 -23.46 -5.83 -24.00
N GLN A 173 -23.18 -6.60 -22.96
CA GLN A 173 -23.88 -6.57 -21.68
C GLN A 173 -22.88 -6.38 -20.53
N VAL A 174 -23.33 -5.76 -19.45
CA VAL A 174 -22.53 -5.53 -18.25
C VAL A 174 -23.04 -6.44 -17.13
N GLY A 175 -22.19 -7.34 -16.64
CA GLY A 175 -22.44 -8.21 -15.50
C GLY A 175 -21.76 -7.67 -14.24
N LEU A 176 -22.51 -7.55 -13.15
CA LEU A 176 -22.03 -6.95 -11.88
C LEU A 176 -22.06 -7.92 -10.69
N ASP A 177 -22.48 -9.16 -10.91
CA ASP A 177 -22.73 -10.15 -9.85
C ASP A 177 -21.45 -10.88 -9.35
N THR A 178 -20.27 -10.48 -9.85
CA THR A 178 -19.00 -11.12 -9.52
C THR A 178 -18.00 -10.13 -8.94
N GLU A 179 -16.81 -10.59 -8.55
CA GLU A 179 -15.72 -9.73 -8.05
C GLU A 179 -15.17 -8.74 -9.09
N ALA A 180 -15.56 -8.85 -10.35
CA ALA A 180 -15.17 -7.95 -11.44
C ALA A 180 -16.39 -7.53 -12.26
N ILE A 181 -16.32 -6.35 -12.88
CA ILE A 181 -17.27 -5.87 -13.89
C ILE A 181 -17.04 -6.68 -15.17
N GLN A 182 -18.01 -7.50 -15.53
CA GLN A 182 -17.95 -8.32 -16.73
C GLN A 182 -18.53 -7.54 -17.91
N ILE A 183 -17.76 -7.42 -18.99
CA ILE A 183 -18.21 -6.88 -20.27
C ILE A 183 -18.35 -8.09 -21.18
N GLU A 184 -19.59 -8.53 -21.36
CA GLU A 184 -19.94 -9.68 -22.18
C GLU A 184 -20.21 -9.23 -23.61
N VAL A 185 -19.47 -9.81 -24.55
CA VAL A 185 -19.54 -9.49 -25.99
C VAL A 185 -19.64 -10.77 -26.80
N ASN A 186 -20.16 -10.68 -28.03
CA ASN A 186 -20.13 -11.82 -28.95
C ASN A 186 -18.69 -12.25 -29.27
N ARG A 187 -18.51 -13.50 -29.70
CA ARG A 187 -17.16 -14.08 -29.93
C ARG A 187 -16.33 -13.28 -30.95
N LYS A 188 -16.96 -12.80 -32.01
CA LYS A 188 -16.31 -12.01 -33.06
C LYS A 188 -15.75 -10.69 -32.52
N LEU A 189 -16.51 -9.96 -31.69
CA LEU A 189 -16.05 -8.72 -31.07
C LEU A 189 -14.98 -9.00 -30.01
N TYR A 190 -15.12 -10.09 -29.24
CA TYR A 190 -14.08 -10.55 -28.32
C TYR A 190 -12.73 -10.75 -29.02
N ASP A 191 -12.72 -11.53 -30.10
CA ASP A 191 -11.50 -11.82 -30.86
C ASP A 191 -10.95 -10.56 -31.53
N THR A 192 -11.82 -9.64 -31.96
CA THR A 192 -11.42 -8.32 -32.50
C THR A 192 -10.72 -7.47 -31.44
N ILE A 193 -11.31 -7.32 -30.25
CA ILE A 193 -10.74 -6.56 -29.13
C ILE A 193 -9.43 -7.21 -28.63
N TYR A 194 -9.35 -8.54 -28.66
CA TYR A 194 -8.13 -9.27 -28.33
C TYR A 194 -7.03 -9.05 -29.38
N GLY A 195 -7.38 -9.05 -30.67
CA GLY A 195 -6.44 -8.91 -31.79
C GLY A 195 -5.82 -7.51 -31.92
N ILE A 196 -6.46 -6.48 -31.38
CA ILE A 196 -5.94 -5.10 -31.37
C ILE A 196 -5.08 -4.77 -30.14
N ARG A 197 -4.76 -5.76 -29.29
CA ARG A 197 -3.87 -5.60 -28.13
C ARG A 197 -2.50 -5.06 -28.59
N GLY A 198 -2.22 -3.80 -28.23
CA GLY A 198 -0.97 -3.10 -28.58
C GLY A 198 -1.10 -2.06 -29.71
N SER A 199 -2.31 -1.78 -30.20
CA SER A 199 -2.56 -0.71 -31.17
C SER A 199 -3.26 0.49 -30.54
N SER A 200 -3.08 1.69 -31.10
CA SER A 200 -3.74 2.94 -30.69
C SER A 200 -5.27 2.88 -30.85
N MET A 201 -5.79 1.95 -31.64
CA MET A 201 -7.24 1.68 -31.77
C MET A 201 -7.85 1.13 -30.48
N ARG A 202 -7.05 0.45 -29.64
CA ARG A 202 -7.47 -0.01 -28.31
C ARG A 202 -7.84 1.15 -27.40
N ASP A 203 -7.09 2.25 -27.49
CA ASP A 203 -7.27 3.43 -26.65
C ASP A 203 -8.56 4.19 -26.98
N ILE A 204 -9.20 3.89 -28.12
CA ILE A 204 -10.51 4.41 -28.52
C ILE A 204 -11.64 3.46 -28.12
N LEU A 205 -11.43 2.15 -28.35
CA LEU A 205 -12.47 1.13 -28.14
C LEU A 205 -12.68 0.81 -26.65
N LEU A 206 -11.66 0.94 -25.81
CA LEU A 206 -11.83 0.70 -24.38
C LEU A 206 -12.70 1.78 -23.72
N PRO A 207 -12.51 3.09 -23.98
CA PRO A 207 -13.46 4.12 -23.57
C PRO A 207 -14.92 3.84 -23.91
N SER A 208 -15.22 3.35 -25.12
CA SER A 208 -16.60 3.12 -25.57
C SER A 208 -17.28 1.95 -24.85
N LEU A 209 -16.51 1.03 -24.27
CA LEU A 209 -16.99 -0.10 -23.48
C LEU A 209 -16.96 0.19 -21.97
N PHE A 210 -15.89 0.83 -21.49
CA PHE A 210 -15.68 1.11 -20.08
C PHE A 210 -16.61 2.19 -19.58
N LEU A 211 -16.83 3.28 -20.33
CA LEU A 211 -17.69 4.36 -19.86
C LEU A 211 -19.12 3.88 -19.54
N PRO A 212 -19.83 3.15 -20.43
CA PRO A 212 -21.13 2.57 -20.08
C PRO A 212 -21.06 1.52 -18.95
N ALA A 213 -19.98 0.74 -18.87
CA ALA A 213 -19.82 -0.26 -17.81
C ALA A 213 -19.67 0.39 -16.43
N VAL A 214 -18.93 1.49 -16.33
CA VAL A 214 -18.79 2.29 -15.10
C VAL A 214 -20.11 2.93 -14.74
N MET A 215 -20.84 3.49 -15.71
CA MET A 215 -22.16 4.06 -15.44
C MET A 215 -23.12 3.02 -14.84
N ASN A 216 -23.15 1.80 -15.38
CA ASN A 216 -23.94 0.70 -14.80
C ASN A 216 -23.48 0.32 -13.39
N ALA A 217 -22.17 0.25 -13.16
CA ALA A 217 -21.61 -0.05 -11.84
C ALA A 217 -21.98 1.01 -10.80
N LEU A 218 -21.89 2.30 -11.16
CA LEU A 218 -22.30 3.41 -10.31
C LEU A 218 -23.81 3.41 -10.04
N ASP A 219 -24.62 3.08 -11.05
CA ASP A 219 -26.07 2.96 -10.85
C ASP A 219 -26.39 1.82 -9.88
N ALA A 220 -25.72 0.67 -10.01
CA ALA A 220 -25.86 -0.45 -9.09
C ALA A 220 -25.43 -0.10 -7.65
N MET A 221 -24.39 0.72 -7.47
CA MET A 221 -23.95 1.21 -6.16
C MET A 221 -25.01 2.07 -5.43
N ARG A 222 -25.98 2.65 -6.15
CA ARG A 222 -27.11 3.35 -5.51
C ARG A 222 -28.03 2.39 -4.76
N THR A 223 -27.96 1.10 -5.08
CA THR A 223 -28.75 0.05 -4.45
C THR A 223 -27.86 -0.82 -3.57
N SER A 224 -28.38 -1.28 -2.44
CA SER A 224 -27.66 -2.22 -1.58
C SER A 224 -27.54 -3.59 -2.23
N GLY A 225 -26.35 -4.21 -2.16
CA GLY A 225 -26.12 -5.58 -2.65
C GLY A 225 -24.74 -5.85 -3.21
N SER A 226 -24.01 -4.82 -3.64
CA SER A 226 -22.67 -4.95 -4.24
C SER A 226 -21.52 -4.64 -3.27
N GLU A 227 -21.80 -4.18 -2.04
CA GLU A 227 -20.81 -3.71 -1.02
C GLU A 227 -19.67 -4.70 -0.72
N GLY A 228 -19.95 -6.01 -0.81
CA GLY A 228 -18.92 -7.04 -0.61
C GLY A 228 -17.98 -7.25 -1.81
N LEU A 229 -18.39 -6.83 -3.01
CA LEU A 229 -17.69 -7.14 -4.25
C LEU A 229 -16.48 -6.23 -4.44
N ARG A 230 -15.36 -6.80 -4.92
CA ARG A 230 -14.11 -6.06 -5.14
C ARG A 230 -14.28 -4.85 -6.04
N TRP A 231 -15.05 -4.96 -7.14
CA TRP A 231 -15.25 -3.83 -8.04
C TRP A 231 -15.91 -2.64 -7.34
N HIS A 232 -16.85 -2.89 -6.40
CA HIS A 232 -17.52 -1.82 -5.66
C HIS A 232 -16.50 -1.11 -4.76
N ARG A 233 -15.73 -1.86 -3.96
CA ARG A 233 -14.70 -1.28 -3.08
C ARG A 233 -13.69 -0.41 -3.84
N VAL A 234 -13.27 -0.84 -5.03
CA VAL A 234 -12.34 -0.07 -5.88
C VAL A 234 -12.98 1.22 -6.40
N ILE A 235 -14.23 1.16 -6.88
CA ILE A 235 -14.94 2.35 -7.36
C ILE A 235 -15.23 3.31 -6.20
N GLU A 236 -15.64 2.80 -5.04
CA GLU A 236 -15.89 3.60 -3.83
C GLU A 236 -14.62 4.32 -3.36
N ALA A 237 -13.48 3.64 -3.36
CA ALA A 237 -12.18 4.24 -3.04
C ALA A 237 -11.81 5.37 -4.02
N ARG A 238 -12.03 5.15 -5.32
CA ARG A 238 -11.79 6.18 -6.36
C ARG A 238 -12.74 7.37 -6.23
N CYS A 239 -14.04 7.13 -6.02
CA CYS A 239 -15.02 8.19 -5.75
C CYS A 239 -14.62 9.02 -4.53
N SER A 240 -14.18 8.38 -3.45
CA SER A 240 -13.72 9.06 -2.24
C SER A 240 -12.49 9.94 -2.50
N ASN A 241 -11.55 9.47 -3.32
CA ASN A 241 -10.37 10.24 -3.72
C ASN A 241 -10.72 11.47 -4.57
N GLU A 242 -11.68 11.33 -5.48
CA GLU A 242 -12.15 12.40 -6.38
C GLU A 242 -13.20 13.32 -5.73
N GLY A 243 -13.60 13.07 -4.48
CA GLY A 243 -14.65 13.82 -3.79
C GLY A 243 -16.04 13.63 -4.41
N ILE A 244 -16.28 12.49 -5.05
CA ILE A 244 -17.56 12.14 -5.70
C ILE A 244 -18.44 11.38 -4.70
N THR A 245 -19.64 11.89 -4.47
CA THR A 245 -20.68 11.16 -3.72
C THR A 245 -21.69 10.55 -4.69
N ILE A 246 -21.97 9.26 -4.53
CA ILE A 246 -22.93 8.52 -5.36
C ILE A 246 -24.29 8.48 -4.64
N ASP A 247 -25.24 9.25 -5.17
CA ASP A 247 -26.62 9.32 -4.71
C ASP A 247 -27.59 9.32 -5.90
N ALA A 248 -28.90 9.41 -5.61
CA ALA A 248 -29.96 9.37 -6.62
C ALA A 248 -29.90 10.52 -7.65
N ASN A 249 -29.23 11.63 -7.33
CA ASN A 249 -29.13 12.82 -8.16
C ASN A 249 -27.77 12.94 -8.88
N THR A 250 -26.80 12.08 -8.57
CA THR A 250 -25.49 12.09 -9.23
C THR A 250 -25.62 11.91 -10.75
N ASP A 251 -24.96 12.78 -11.51
CA ASP A 251 -24.79 12.56 -12.95
C ASP A 251 -23.77 11.43 -13.16
N LEU A 252 -24.28 10.24 -13.49
CA LEU A 252 -23.47 9.04 -13.70
C LEU A 252 -22.52 9.16 -14.88
N ALA A 253 -22.91 9.89 -15.93
CA ALA A 253 -22.06 10.08 -17.09
C ALA A 253 -20.89 11.00 -16.74
N TRP A 254 -21.13 12.06 -15.97
CA TRP A 254 -20.08 12.94 -15.47
C TRP A 254 -19.14 12.21 -14.50
N ALA A 255 -19.70 11.48 -13.53
CA ALA A 255 -18.93 10.73 -12.55
C ALA A 255 -18.06 9.65 -13.21
N ALA A 256 -18.61 8.88 -14.15
CA ALA A 256 -17.85 7.87 -14.89
C ALA A 256 -16.72 8.48 -15.72
N GLN A 257 -16.94 9.63 -16.36
CA GLN A 257 -15.88 10.35 -17.08
C GLN A 257 -14.77 10.86 -16.16
N ARG A 258 -15.11 11.31 -14.94
CA ARG A 258 -14.12 11.71 -13.94
C ARG A 258 -13.28 10.53 -13.46
N LEU A 259 -13.93 9.41 -13.12
CA LEU A 259 -13.24 8.19 -12.68
C LEU A 259 -12.30 7.63 -13.75
N LEU A 260 -12.68 7.74 -15.02
CA LEU A 260 -11.86 7.33 -16.18
C LEU A 260 -10.91 8.43 -16.69
N GLU A 261 -10.67 9.50 -15.91
CA GLU A 261 -9.71 10.57 -16.22
C GLU A 261 -9.95 11.27 -17.57
N GLY A 262 -11.20 11.38 -18.01
CA GLY A 262 -11.55 12.00 -19.29
C GLY A 262 -11.25 11.09 -20.48
N PRO A 263 -11.98 9.97 -20.62
CA PRO A 263 -11.62 8.87 -21.51
C PRO A 263 -11.60 9.22 -23.02
N LEU A 264 -12.22 10.34 -23.41
CA LEU A 264 -12.19 10.86 -24.79
C LEU A 264 -11.04 11.83 -25.07
N GLY A 265 -10.25 12.23 -24.06
CA GLY A 265 -9.11 13.12 -24.23
C GLY A 265 -8.05 12.56 -25.19
N LEU A 266 -7.94 11.23 -25.25
CA LEU A 266 -7.03 10.49 -26.14
C LEU A 266 -7.43 10.59 -27.63
N LEU A 267 -8.67 10.96 -27.95
CA LEU A 267 -9.06 11.22 -29.34
C LEU A 267 -8.27 12.40 -29.93
N GLY A 268 -7.97 13.41 -29.12
CA GLY A 268 -7.22 14.59 -29.56
C GLY A 268 -5.75 14.33 -29.88
N THR A 269 -5.16 13.26 -29.34
CA THR A 269 -3.76 12.88 -29.63
C THR A 269 -3.64 12.10 -30.93
N LEU A 270 -4.68 11.35 -31.33
CA LEU A 270 -4.69 10.54 -32.55
C LEU A 270 -4.72 11.40 -33.82
N PHE A 271 -5.54 12.46 -33.85
CA PHE A 271 -5.59 13.37 -35.00
C PHE A 271 -4.35 14.26 -35.16
N LYS A 272 -3.43 14.26 -34.18
CA LYS A 272 -2.14 14.97 -34.29
C LYS A 272 -1.04 14.10 -34.90
N GLU A 273 -1.19 12.78 -34.92
CA GLU A 273 -0.22 11.86 -35.52
C GLU A 273 -0.42 11.67 -37.04
N GLU A 274 -1.61 11.96 -37.58
CA GLU A 274 -1.88 11.88 -39.02
C GLU A 274 -1.45 13.13 -39.82
N ASP A 275 -1.17 14.25 -39.15
CA ASP A 275 -0.74 15.51 -39.77
C ASP A 275 0.80 15.68 -39.84
N ARG A 276 1.57 14.59 -39.67
CA ARG A 276 3.04 14.63 -39.62
C ARG A 276 3.74 13.66 -40.57
#